data_AF-A0A924EGZ4-F1
#
_entry.id   AF-A0A924EGZ4-F1
#
_cell.length_a   1.000
_cell.length_b   1.000
_cell.length_c   1.000
_cell.angle_alpha   90.00
_cell.angle_beta   90.00
_cell.angle_gamma   90.00
#
_symmetry.space_group_name_H-M   'P 1'
#
loop_
_entity.id
_entity.type
_entity.pdbx_description
1 polymer ?
#
loop_
_entity_poly.entity_id
_entity_poly.type
_entity_poly.pdbx_seq_one_letter_code
_entity_poly.pdbx_strand_id
1 'polypeptide(L)'
;MRIQSLLTIAIPALLAGTARAQDRIFQTNGNVIKAKVSSVTADNVTYKAWSNLDGPDYTIERSEVDKIKYEGGREERFSNNERHGLPPGLRHWRNHEHKTMNMGSTIFSFAPIAATESGVGFALSFEKGIDEGGIVAFTLPLILSLNINNFDGYNNYNGGYGENRNDFMTYICPGLKFYPTSSKGKVKYAIGPSLVLGAGQETSYNYYQYSSSYFGTYDKLLMGVTINNSLNINPTKHFYMGVEMAFGFTYVNMLNQVNQGMGGISQFSFKLGYRL
;
A
#
# COMPACT_ATOMS: atom_id res chain seq x y z
N MET A 1 19.09 -4.10 27.91
CA MET A 1 19.25 -3.53 26.56
C MET A 1 17.88 -3.27 25.98
N ARG A 2 17.54 -2.01 25.70
CA ARG A 2 16.22 -1.59 25.23
C ARG A 2 16.06 -1.99 23.75
N ILE A 3 15.03 -2.77 23.43
CA ILE A 3 14.68 -3.23 22.07
C ILE A 3 14.28 -2.05 21.14
N GLN A 4 14.10 -0.85 21.70
CA GLN A 4 13.68 0.37 21.02
C GLN A 4 14.66 0.86 19.92
N SER A 5 15.89 0.36 19.86
CA SER A 5 16.91 0.89 18.94
C SER A 5 17.11 0.10 17.64
N LEU A 6 16.53 -1.09 17.50
CA LEU A 6 16.79 -1.97 16.34
C LEU A 6 15.70 -1.95 15.26
N LEU A 7 14.49 -1.48 15.57
CA LEU A 7 13.36 -1.50 14.64
C LEU A 7 13.25 -0.26 13.72
N THR A 8 13.96 0.83 14.03
CA THR A 8 13.85 2.11 13.31
C THR A 8 14.63 2.14 11.98
N ILE A 9 15.56 1.21 11.74
CA ILE A 9 16.43 1.22 10.55
C ILE A 9 15.96 0.23 9.45
N ALA A 10 15.05 -0.70 9.76
CA ALA A 10 14.65 -1.75 8.82
C ALA A 10 13.56 -1.33 7.81
N ILE A 11 12.77 -0.28 8.09
CA ILE A 11 11.61 0.10 7.27
C ILE A 11 11.98 0.98 6.04
N PRO A 12 13.01 1.86 6.05
CA PRO A 12 13.39 2.59 4.84
C PRO A 12 14.11 1.71 3.79
N ALA A 13 14.72 0.60 4.21
CA ALA A 13 15.53 -0.24 3.33
C ALA A 13 14.71 -1.07 2.32
N LEU A 14 13.43 -1.34 2.61
CA LEU A 14 12.56 -2.10 1.68
C LEU A 14 12.03 -1.26 0.50
N LEU A 15 12.12 0.08 0.56
CA LEU A 15 11.61 0.97 -0.51
C LEU A 15 12.71 1.43 -1.49
N ALA A 16 13.98 1.13 -1.21
CA ALA A 16 15.11 1.55 -2.03
C ALA A 16 15.54 0.49 -3.06
N GLY A 17 14.65 -0.45 -3.41
CA GLY A 17 14.86 -1.34 -4.54
C GLY A 17 14.95 -0.50 -5.81
N THR A 18 16.18 -0.29 -6.29
CA THR A 18 16.50 0.51 -7.47
C THR A 18 15.58 0.11 -8.62
N ALA A 19 14.62 0.97 -8.96
CA ALA A 19 13.85 0.86 -10.19
C ALA A 19 14.83 1.10 -11.34
N ARG A 20 15.55 0.05 -11.76
CA ARG A 20 16.25 0.04 -13.03
C ARG A 20 15.18 -0.14 -14.09
N ALA A 21 14.56 0.95 -14.52
CA ALA A 21 13.63 0.90 -15.62
C ALA A 21 14.47 0.81 -16.90
N GLN A 22 14.38 -0.30 -17.63
CA GLN A 22 15.02 -0.43 -18.94
C GLN A 22 14.15 0.18 -20.04
N ASP A 23 14.77 0.59 -21.15
CA ASP A 23 14.03 0.97 -22.35
C ASP A 23 13.32 -0.25 -22.94
N ARG A 24 12.20 0.00 -23.61
CA ARG A 24 11.43 -1.02 -24.32
C ARG A 24 11.14 -0.57 -25.73
N ILE A 25 11.58 -1.35 -26.71
CA ILE A 25 11.26 -1.16 -28.12
C ILE A 25 10.08 -2.10 -28.42
N PHE A 26 8.96 -1.53 -28.85
CA PHE A 26 7.78 -2.27 -29.27
C PHE A 26 7.80 -2.35 -30.79
N GLN A 27 7.81 -3.55 -31.32
CA GLN A 27 7.81 -3.80 -32.76
C GLN A 27 6.38 -3.80 -33.31
N THR A 28 6.25 -3.52 -34.61
CA THR A 28 4.95 -3.53 -35.33
C THR A 28 4.29 -4.91 -35.36
N ASN A 29 5.08 -5.99 -35.25
CA ASN A 29 4.60 -7.37 -35.13
C ASN A 29 4.12 -7.75 -33.71
N GLY A 30 4.18 -6.82 -32.74
CA GLY A 30 3.74 -7.03 -31.36
C GLY A 30 4.82 -7.56 -30.40
N ASN A 31 6.03 -7.85 -30.88
CA ASN A 31 7.15 -8.22 -30.03
C ASN A 31 7.70 -7.03 -29.23
N VAL A 32 8.30 -7.33 -28.07
CA VAL A 32 8.89 -6.32 -27.18
C VAL A 32 10.34 -6.68 -26.88
N ILE A 33 11.24 -5.78 -27.26
CA ILE A 33 12.67 -5.90 -27.00
C ILE A 33 13.02 -5.06 -25.78
N LYS A 34 13.56 -5.70 -24.74
CA LYS A 34 14.14 -5.01 -23.58
C LYS A 34 15.55 -4.56 -23.94
N ALA A 35 15.79 -3.26 -23.92
CA ALA A 35 17.02 -2.70 -24.47
C ALA A 35 17.47 -1.45 -23.70
N LYS A 36 18.64 -0.95 -24.08
CA LYS A 36 19.05 0.44 -23.86
C LYS A 36 19.30 1.07 -25.22
N VAL A 37 18.48 2.05 -25.59
CA VAL A 37 18.55 2.70 -26.91
C VAL A 37 19.73 3.66 -26.91
N SER A 38 20.63 3.52 -27.88
CA SER A 38 21.80 4.39 -28.03
C SER A 38 21.55 5.52 -29.02
N SER A 39 20.86 5.26 -30.13
CA SER A 39 20.53 6.28 -31.13
C SER A 39 19.25 5.94 -31.90
N VAL A 40 18.56 6.98 -32.35
CA VAL A 40 17.40 6.90 -33.24
C VAL A 40 17.67 7.81 -34.42
N THR A 41 17.73 7.24 -35.62
CA THR A 41 17.90 7.95 -36.89
C THR A 41 16.60 7.91 -37.70
N ALA A 42 16.61 8.48 -38.91
CA ALA A 42 15.45 8.47 -39.80
C ALA A 42 15.05 7.04 -40.20
N ASP A 43 16.04 6.17 -40.41
CA ASP A 43 15.81 4.82 -40.96
C ASP A 43 15.97 3.72 -39.91
N ASN A 44 16.77 3.96 -38.86
CA ASN A 44 17.23 2.91 -37.97
C ASN A 44 17.24 3.32 -36.49
N VAL A 45 16.99 2.35 -35.62
CA VAL A 45 17.15 2.45 -34.17
C VAL A 45 18.29 1.52 -33.74
N THR A 46 19.31 2.08 -33.10
CA THR A 46 20.44 1.32 -32.55
C THR A 46 20.26 1.14 -31.05
N TYR A 47 20.48 -0.07 -30.56
CA TYR A 47 20.26 -0.43 -29.16
C TYR A 47 21.19 -1.56 -28.69
N LYS A 48 21.38 -1.64 -27.37
CA LYS A 48 21.99 -2.81 -26.72
C LYS A 48 20.93 -3.66 -26.03
N ALA A 49 21.03 -4.97 -26.18
CA ALA A 49 20.13 -5.90 -25.50
C ALA A 49 20.30 -5.77 -23.97
N TRP A 50 19.18 -5.67 -23.24
CA TRP A 50 19.25 -5.50 -21.78
C TRP A 50 19.95 -6.65 -21.06
N SER A 51 19.84 -7.88 -21.59
CA SER A 51 20.51 -9.05 -21.06
C SER A 51 22.02 -9.07 -21.32
N ASN A 52 22.54 -8.18 -22.18
CA ASN A 52 23.95 -8.11 -22.56
C ASN A 52 24.37 -6.67 -22.93
N LEU A 53 24.48 -5.80 -21.93
CA LEU A 53 24.85 -4.38 -22.12
C LEU A 53 26.32 -4.18 -22.54
N ASP A 54 27.19 -5.15 -22.27
CA ASP A 54 28.58 -5.15 -22.74
C ASP A 54 28.73 -5.81 -24.12
N GLY A 55 27.62 -6.30 -24.69
CA GLY A 55 27.56 -6.91 -26.01
C GLY A 55 27.61 -5.90 -27.18
N PRO A 56 27.49 -6.42 -28.42
CA PRO A 56 27.48 -5.60 -29.62
C PRO A 56 26.22 -4.72 -29.69
N ASP A 57 26.31 -3.67 -30.50
CA ASP A 57 25.16 -2.85 -30.85
C ASP A 57 24.29 -3.58 -31.88
N TYR A 58 22.99 -3.63 -31.61
CA TYR A 58 21.98 -4.17 -32.51
C TYR A 58 21.24 -3.02 -33.19
N THR A 59 20.81 -3.24 -34.43
CA THR A 59 20.05 -2.27 -35.20
C THR A 59 18.74 -2.88 -35.64
N ILE A 60 17.66 -2.10 -35.57
CA ILE A 60 16.34 -2.43 -36.09
C ILE A 60 15.85 -1.28 -36.97
N GLU A 61 15.22 -1.59 -38.09
CA GLU A 61 14.62 -0.57 -38.95
C GLU A 61 13.49 0.15 -38.22
N ARG A 62 13.40 1.47 -38.39
CA ARG A 62 12.34 2.29 -37.78
C ARG A 62 10.95 1.88 -38.28
N SER A 63 10.85 1.33 -39.49
CA SER A 63 9.64 0.74 -40.09
C SER A 63 9.08 -0.45 -39.28
N GLU A 64 9.96 -1.20 -38.61
CA GLU A 64 9.60 -2.35 -37.78
C GLU A 64 9.29 -1.97 -36.33
N VAL A 65 9.49 -0.70 -35.96
CA VAL A 65 9.25 -0.18 -34.61
C VAL A 65 7.91 0.54 -34.58
N ASP A 66 7.00 0.12 -33.69
CA ASP A 66 5.76 0.85 -33.42
C ASP A 66 6.02 2.04 -32.49
N LYS A 67 6.75 1.78 -31.40
CA LYS A 67 7.12 2.80 -30.41
C LYS A 67 8.32 2.40 -29.57
N ILE A 68 8.99 3.40 -29.00
CA ILE A 68 10.00 3.24 -27.96
C ILE A 68 9.50 3.87 -26.67
N LYS A 69 9.62 3.15 -25.55
CA LYS A 69 9.39 3.67 -24.20
C LYS A 69 10.70 3.69 -23.45
N TYR A 70 11.17 4.89 -23.11
CA TYR A 70 12.44 5.10 -22.42
C TYR A 70 12.31 4.87 -20.90
N GLU A 71 13.44 4.61 -20.24
CA GLU A 71 13.59 4.51 -18.78
C GLU A 71 12.89 5.67 -18.05
N GLY A 72 13.08 6.90 -18.53
CA GLY A 72 12.48 8.12 -17.97
C GLY A 72 10.99 8.31 -18.25
N GLY A 73 10.31 7.34 -18.86
CA GLY A 73 8.88 7.38 -19.16
C GLY A 73 8.49 8.14 -20.42
N ARG A 74 9.45 8.74 -21.15
CA ARG A 74 9.23 9.33 -22.47
C ARG A 74 8.82 8.24 -23.46
N GLU A 75 7.84 8.53 -24.32
CA GLU A 75 7.41 7.64 -25.40
C GLU A 75 7.59 8.33 -26.75
N GLU A 76 8.15 7.62 -27.72
CA GLU A 76 8.29 8.06 -29.11
C GLU A 76 7.62 7.03 -30.02
N ARG A 77 6.67 7.46 -30.86
CA ARG A 77 5.87 6.58 -31.73
C ARG A 77 6.27 6.78 -33.18
N PHE A 78 6.33 5.68 -33.91
CA PHE A 78 6.82 5.63 -35.29
C PHE A 78 5.81 5.05 -36.28
N SER A 79 4.57 4.76 -35.82
CA SER A 79 3.46 4.31 -36.66
C SER A 79 3.39 5.08 -37.98
N ASN A 80 3.61 4.37 -39.09
CA ASN A 80 3.36 4.84 -40.45
C ASN A 80 1.88 5.21 -40.59
N ASN A 81 1.56 6.47 -40.34
CA ASN A 81 0.27 7.03 -40.63
C ASN A 81 0.46 8.22 -41.59
N GLU A 82 1.03 7.92 -42.74
CA GLU A 82 0.75 8.71 -43.92
C GLU A 82 -0.57 8.26 -44.54
N ARG A 83 -1.36 9.27 -44.87
CA ARG A 83 -2.75 9.20 -45.31
C ARG A 83 -2.83 8.58 -46.70
N HIS A 84 -3.41 7.39 -46.85
CA HIS A 84 -3.98 6.99 -48.14
C HIS A 84 -5.05 5.89 -48.02
N GLY A 85 -6.30 6.24 -48.38
CA GLY A 85 -7.19 5.39 -49.17
C GLY A 85 -7.84 4.15 -48.54
N LEU A 86 -8.63 4.28 -47.46
CA LEU A 86 -9.58 3.22 -47.08
C LEU A 86 -11.03 3.62 -47.39
N PRO A 87 -11.78 2.83 -48.18
CA PRO A 87 -13.16 3.14 -48.53
C PRO A 87 -14.12 3.03 -47.33
N PRO A 88 -15.27 3.72 -47.36
CA PRO A 88 -16.12 3.96 -46.18
C PRO A 88 -16.74 2.72 -45.50
N GLY A 89 -16.56 1.51 -46.05
CA GLY A 89 -17.22 0.28 -45.59
C GLY A 89 -16.42 -0.64 -44.67
N LEU A 90 -15.11 -0.41 -44.48
CA LEU A 90 -14.24 -1.32 -43.68
C LEU A 90 -13.72 -0.70 -42.38
N ARG A 91 -14.41 0.33 -41.87
CA ARG A 91 -14.07 1.00 -40.59
C ARG A 91 -14.24 0.12 -39.34
N HIS A 92 -14.63 -1.16 -39.47
CA HIS A 92 -15.06 -1.99 -38.35
C HIS A 92 -14.01 -2.99 -37.82
N TRP A 93 -12.87 -3.20 -38.47
CA TRP A 93 -11.79 -4.01 -37.89
C TRP A 93 -10.95 -3.15 -36.96
N ARG A 94 -11.64 -2.79 -35.87
CA ARG A 94 -11.24 -1.97 -34.74
C ARG A 94 -9.92 -2.47 -34.17
N ASN A 95 -8.95 -1.56 -34.09
CA ASN A 95 -7.77 -1.60 -33.24
C ASN A 95 -7.87 -2.69 -32.16
N HIS A 96 -7.10 -3.77 -32.28
CA HIS A 96 -6.64 -4.47 -31.10
C HIS A 96 -5.68 -3.52 -30.39
N GLU A 97 -6.25 -2.61 -29.60
CA GLU A 97 -5.51 -1.83 -28.62
C GLU A 97 -4.68 -2.83 -27.81
N HIS A 98 -3.35 -2.81 -27.99
CA HIS A 98 -2.43 -3.38 -27.04
C HIS A 98 -2.72 -2.72 -25.70
N LYS A 99 -3.54 -3.39 -24.90
CA LYS A 99 -3.86 -3.03 -23.52
C LYS A 99 -2.53 -2.93 -22.80
N THR A 100 -2.04 -1.70 -22.63
CA THR A 100 -0.84 -1.45 -21.87
C THR A 100 -1.05 -2.11 -20.51
N MET A 101 -0.16 -3.05 -20.15
CA MET A 101 -0.13 -3.67 -18.83
C MET A 101 0.10 -2.54 -17.82
N ASN A 102 -1.00 -1.96 -17.35
CA ASN A 102 -0.97 -0.98 -16.29
C ASN A 102 -0.71 -1.77 -15.01
N MET A 103 0.55 -1.77 -14.59
CA MET A 103 0.92 -2.17 -13.22
C MET A 103 -0.06 -1.50 -12.26
N GLY A 104 -0.67 -2.28 -11.37
CA GLY A 104 -1.77 -1.81 -10.51
C GLY A 104 -1.45 -0.49 -9.80
N SER A 105 -2.48 0.35 -9.61
CA SER A 105 -2.33 1.69 -9.07
C SER A 105 -1.63 1.68 -7.71
N THR A 106 -0.77 2.67 -7.49
CA THR A 106 -0.13 2.89 -6.18
C THR A 106 -0.89 3.99 -5.46
N ILE A 107 -1.18 3.80 -4.17
CA ILE A 107 -1.85 4.80 -3.34
C ILE A 107 -1.01 5.03 -2.09
N PHE A 108 -0.75 6.30 -1.79
CA PHE A 108 -0.23 6.75 -0.52
C PHE A 108 -1.32 7.54 0.18
N SER A 109 -1.66 7.19 1.42
CA SER A 109 -2.70 7.90 2.15
C SER A 109 -2.32 8.16 3.60
N PHE A 110 -2.84 9.26 4.11
CA PHE A 110 -2.79 9.66 5.50
C PHE A 110 -4.21 9.56 6.08
N ALA A 111 -4.32 8.94 7.25
CA ALA A 111 -5.54 8.92 8.04
C ALA A 111 -5.38 9.90 9.20
N PRO A 112 -6.02 11.08 9.18
CA PRO A 112 -5.99 12.00 10.31
C PRO A 112 -6.68 11.41 11.55
N ILE A 113 -7.61 10.47 11.35
CA ILE A 113 -8.29 9.73 12.41
C ILE A 113 -8.18 8.24 12.11
N ALA A 114 -7.54 7.53 13.03
CA ALA A 114 -7.47 6.08 13.09
C ALA A 114 -7.78 5.64 14.53
N ALA A 115 -8.89 4.92 14.72
CA ALA A 115 -9.25 4.33 15.99
C ALA A 115 -8.82 2.86 16.03
N THR A 116 -8.32 2.43 17.17
CA THR A 116 -7.91 1.05 17.47
C THR A 116 -8.49 0.66 18.83
N GLU A 117 -8.33 -0.60 19.22
CA GLU A 117 -8.60 -1.10 20.57
C GLU A 117 -7.83 -0.34 21.66
N SER A 118 -6.78 0.39 21.29
CA SER A 118 -5.95 1.16 22.22
C SER A 118 -6.25 2.66 22.28
N GLY A 119 -7.17 3.16 21.46
CA GLY A 119 -7.54 4.58 21.43
C GLY A 119 -7.62 5.15 20.03
N VAL A 120 -7.31 6.44 19.89
CA VAL A 120 -7.43 7.18 18.63
C VAL A 120 -6.10 7.85 18.31
N GLY A 121 -5.74 7.87 17.04
CA GLY A 121 -4.63 8.65 16.54
C GLY A 121 -4.69 8.76 15.04
N PHE A 122 -3.58 8.52 14.37
CA PHE A 122 -3.43 8.74 12.93
C PHE A 122 -2.69 7.58 12.27
N ALA A 123 -2.77 7.50 10.94
CA ALA A 123 -2.08 6.45 10.19
C ALA A 123 -1.47 6.95 8.89
N LEU A 124 -0.39 6.31 8.47
CA LEU A 124 0.10 6.35 7.10
C LEU A 124 -0.16 5.00 6.48
N SER A 125 -0.63 4.95 5.24
CA SER A 125 -0.80 3.67 4.56
C SER A 125 -0.37 3.71 3.12
N PHE A 126 0.22 2.59 2.72
CA PHE A 126 0.60 2.28 1.35
C PHE A 126 -0.33 1.20 0.80
N GLU A 127 -0.74 1.35 -0.44
CA GLU A 127 -1.47 0.32 -1.18
C GLU A 127 -0.89 0.19 -2.59
N LYS A 128 -0.68 -1.04 -3.04
CA LYS A 128 -0.18 -1.34 -4.38
C LYS A 128 -1.01 -2.43 -5.01
N GLY A 129 -1.66 -2.13 -6.12
CA GLY A 129 -2.28 -3.17 -6.96
C GLY A 129 -1.20 -4.12 -7.48
N ILE A 130 -1.38 -5.42 -7.25
CA ILE A 130 -0.40 -6.46 -7.59
C ILE A 130 -0.81 -7.28 -8.81
N ASP A 131 -2.07 -7.19 -9.24
CA ASP A 131 -2.57 -7.87 -10.43
C ASP A 131 -2.96 -6.88 -11.54
N GLU A 132 -2.94 -7.37 -12.78
CA GLU A 132 -3.35 -6.57 -13.94
C GLU A 132 -4.87 -6.32 -14.02
N GLY A 133 -5.66 -7.18 -13.35
CA GLY A 133 -7.10 -7.02 -13.21
C GLY A 133 -7.48 -5.92 -12.20
N GLY A 134 -6.54 -5.54 -11.34
CA GLY A 134 -6.77 -4.74 -10.15
C GLY A 134 -7.85 -5.33 -9.25
N ILE A 135 -7.89 -6.65 -9.14
CA ILE A 135 -8.71 -7.37 -8.17
C ILE A 135 -7.95 -7.49 -6.85
N VAL A 136 -6.61 -7.50 -6.86
CA VAL A 136 -5.79 -7.75 -5.68
C VAL A 136 -4.81 -6.62 -5.46
N ALA A 137 -4.74 -6.13 -4.23
CA ALA A 137 -3.75 -5.15 -3.81
C ALA A 137 -3.07 -5.58 -2.52
N PHE A 138 -1.77 -5.30 -2.42
CA PHE A 138 -1.04 -5.33 -1.16
C PHE A 138 -1.29 -4.03 -0.40
N THR A 139 -1.46 -4.10 0.92
CA THR A 139 -1.62 -2.93 1.78
C THR A 139 -0.69 -3.00 2.99
N LEU A 140 -0.18 -1.84 3.40
CA LEU A 140 0.66 -1.68 4.58
C LEU A 140 0.30 -0.38 5.31
N PRO A 141 -0.64 -0.43 6.26
CA PRO A 141 -0.90 0.63 7.22
C PRO A 141 0.11 0.62 8.37
N LEU A 142 0.57 1.80 8.75
CA LEU A 142 1.27 2.13 9.98
C LEU A 142 0.37 3.06 10.79
N ILE A 143 -0.10 2.61 11.95
CA ILE A 143 -1.05 3.33 12.80
C ILE A 143 -0.33 3.74 14.08
N LEU A 144 -0.48 5.00 14.47
CA LEU A 144 -0.01 5.54 15.73
C LEU A 144 -1.25 5.89 16.56
N SER A 145 -1.48 5.14 17.63
CA SER A 145 -2.65 5.27 18.50
C SER A 145 -2.24 5.89 19.83
N LEU A 146 -2.99 6.92 20.22
CA LEU A 146 -2.84 7.59 21.51
C LEU A 146 -4.07 7.28 22.37
N ASN A 147 -3.89 7.23 23.68
CA ASN A 147 -5.04 7.29 24.57
C ASN A 147 -5.66 8.69 24.56
N ILE A 148 -6.95 8.78 24.29
CA ILE A 148 -7.71 10.04 24.41
C ILE A 148 -8.56 10.11 25.67
N ASN A 149 -8.51 9.10 26.55
CA ASN A 149 -9.20 9.10 27.84
C ASN A 149 -8.41 9.91 28.88
N ASN A 150 -8.19 11.19 28.57
CA ASN A 150 -7.97 12.24 29.56
C ASN A 150 -9.33 12.84 29.94
N PHE A 151 -10.24 12.03 30.49
CA PHE A 151 -11.26 12.63 31.33
C PHE A 151 -10.55 12.95 32.65
N ASP A 152 -10.24 14.24 32.81
CA ASP A 152 -9.91 14.87 34.07
C ASP A 152 -10.72 14.25 35.20
N GLY A 153 -10.06 14.05 36.35
CA GLY A 153 -10.67 13.56 37.57
C GLY A 153 -11.81 14.46 38.05
N TYR A 154 -12.98 14.33 37.44
CA TYR A 154 -14.21 14.69 38.09
C TYR A 154 -14.46 13.61 39.12
N ASN A 155 -14.09 13.92 40.37
CA ASN A 155 -14.26 13.09 41.55
C ASN A 155 -15.61 12.38 41.52
N ASN A 156 -15.63 11.13 41.07
CA ASN A 156 -16.76 10.25 41.33
C ASN A 156 -16.57 9.80 42.78
N TYR A 157 -17.32 10.46 43.67
CA TYR A 157 -17.47 10.08 45.08
C TYR A 157 -18.06 8.66 45.27
N ASN A 158 -18.36 7.96 44.17
CA ASN A 158 -18.73 6.55 44.13
C ASN A 158 -17.61 5.76 43.46
N GLY A 159 -16.96 4.89 44.23
CA GLY A 159 -15.78 4.08 43.87
C GLY A 159 -15.89 3.35 42.53
N GLY A 160 -15.53 4.04 41.44
CA GLY A 160 -15.31 3.44 40.14
C GLY A 160 -13.99 2.68 40.12
N TYR A 161 -14.03 1.42 39.68
CA TYR A 161 -12.86 0.59 39.45
C TYR A 161 -11.96 1.23 38.38
N GLY A 162 -10.67 1.40 38.67
CA GLY A 162 -9.67 1.84 37.69
C GLY A 162 -9.46 0.76 36.63
N GLU A 163 -9.73 1.10 35.37
CA GLU A 163 -9.56 0.22 34.20
C GLU A 163 -8.15 0.34 33.61
N ASN A 164 -7.60 -0.76 33.07
CA ASN A 164 -6.33 -0.74 32.32
C ASN A 164 -6.41 0.22 31.12
N ARG A 165 -5.33 0.98 30.86
CA ARG A 165 -5.29 2.00 29.79
C ARG A 165 -4.07 1.82 28.91
N ASN A 166 -4.26 1.71 27.60
CA ASN A 166 -3.16 1.72 26.63
C ASN A 166 -2.67 3.16 26.47
N ASP A 167 -1.41 3.48 26.77
CA ASP A 167 -0.93 4.87 26.75
C ASP A 167 -0.54 5.31 25.34
N PHE A 168 0.36 4.55 24.73
CA PHE A 168 0.84 4.74 23.36
C PHE A 168 1.00 3.38 22.70
N MET A 169 0.43 3.19 21.51
CA MET A 169 0.55 1.96 20.74
C MET A 169 0.82 2.27 19.28
N THR A 170 1.77 1.54 18.69
CA THR A 170 2.07 1.57 17.25
C THR A 170 1.67 0.25 16.64
N TYR A 171 0.99 0.28 15.49
CA TYR A 171 0.58 -0.91 14.74
C TYR A 171 1.13 -0.89 13.32
N ILE A 172 1.62 -2.03 12.87
CA ILE A 172 1.93 -2.29 11.46
C ILE A 172 1.05 -3.43 10.99
N CYS A 173 0.28 -3.22 9.91
CA CYS A 173 -0.76 -4.14 9.49
C CYS A 173 -0.62 -4.65 8.04
N PRO A 174 0.43 -5.41 7.69
CA PRO A 174 0.60 -5.88 6.32
C PRO A 174 -0.56 -6.82 5.93
N GLY A 175 -1.11 -6.63 4.74
CA GLY A 175 -2.27 -7.40 4.32
C GLY A 175 -2.53 -7.37 2.82
N LEU A 176 -3.60 -8.05 2.44
CA LEU A 176 -4.12 -8.09 1.09
C LEU A 176 -5.54 -7.51 1.07
N LYS A 177 -5.88 -6.84 -0.03
CA LYS A 177 -7.22 -6.35 -0.33
C LYS A 177 -7.69 -6.97 -1.64
N PHE A 178 -8.91 -7.47 -1.63
CA PHE A 178 -9.61 -8.02 -2.77
C PHE A 178 -10.76 -7.09 -3.17
N TYR A 179 -10.77 -6.67 -4.43
CA TYR A 179 -11.76 -5.81 -5.06
C TYR A 179 -12.67 -6.65 -5.98
N PRO A 180 -13.71 -7.33 -5.44
CA PRO A 180 -14.50 -8.32 -6.19
C PRO A 180 -15.22 -7.74 -7.40
N THR A 181 -15.61 -6.46 -7.34
CA THR A 181 -16.42 -5.81 -8.38
C THR A 181 -15.61 -5.12 -9.47
N SER A 182 -14.26 -5.00 -9.32
CA SER A 182 -13.28 -4.28 -10.15
C SER A 182 -12.57 -3.12 -9.42
N SER A 183 -11.30 -2.89 -9.73
CA SER A 183 -10.58 -1.65 -9.35
C SER A 183 -10.92 -0.44 -10.21
N LYS A 184 -11.68 -0.64 -11.30
CA LYS A 184 -12.01 0.40 -12.26
C LYS A 184 -13.31 1.06 -11.87
N GLY A 185 -13.20 2.25 -11.29
CA GLY A 185 -14.36 3.01 -10.86
C GLY A 185 -13.99 4.11 -9.88
N LYS A 186 -14.94 5.02 -9.67
CA LYS A 186 -14.83 6.06 -8.65
C LYS A 186 -15.12 5.51 -7.26
N VAL A 187 -15.92 4.46 -7.12
CA VAL A 187 -16.26 3.83 -5.84
C VAL A 187 -15.92 2.36 -5.93
N LYS A 188 -15.19 1.85 -4.94
CA LYS A 188 -14.70 0.47 -4.90
C LYS A 188 -14.84 -0.07 -3.49
N TYR A 189 -15.44 -1.24 -3.36
CA TYR A 189 -15.41 -1.99 -2.11
C TYR A 189 -14.27 -3.01 -2.15
N ALA A 190 -13.56 -3.15 -1.04
CA ALA A 190 -12.53 -4.16 -0.88
C ALA A 190 -12.68 -4.88 0.46
N ILE A 191 -12.37 -6.17 0.45
CA ILE A 191 -12.28 -7.01 1.64
C ILE A 191 -10.96 -7.76 1.63
N GLY A 192 -10.34 -8.02 2.77
CA GLY A 192 -9.21 -8.95 2.80
C GLY A 192 -8.52 -9.07 4.15
N PRO A 193 -7.67 -10.10 4.30
CA PRO A 193 -6.98 -10.36 5.55
C PRO A 193 -5.78 -9.43 5.74
N SER A 194 -5.50 -9.07 6.99
CA SER A 194 -4.25 -8.44 7.38
C SER A 194 -3.70 -9.05 8.67
N LEU A 195 -2.37 -9.07 8.78
CA LEU A 195 -1.72 -9.30 10.06
C LEU A 195 -1.79 -8.00 10.87
N VAL A 196 -1.74 -8.12 12.20
CA VAL A 196 -1.62 -6.99 13.11
C VAL A 196 -0.39 -7.21 13.95
N LEU A 197 0.53 -6.25 13.94
CA LEU A 197 1.73 -6.23 14.79
C LEU A 197 1.71 -4.92 15.58
N GLY A 198 1.28 -4.99 16.83
CA GLY A 198 1.17 -3.87 17.76
C GLY A 198 2.28 -3.89 18.81
N ALA A 199 2.88 -2.76 19.11
CA ALA A 199 3.82 -2.60 20.21
C ALA A 199 3.66 -1.23 20.87
N GLY A 200 3.81 -1.19 22.19
CA GLY A 200 3.64 0.04 22.95
C GLY A 200 3.59 -0.20 24.44
N GLN A 201 2.77 0.56 25.14
CA GLN A 201 2.69 0.55 26.60
C GLN A 201 1.24 0.60 27.08
N GLU A 202 0.97 -0.10 28.18
CA GLU A 202 -0.30 -0.08 28.89
C GLU A 202 -0.06 0.14 30.40
N THR A 203 -0.77 1.11 30.96
CA THR A 203 -0.84 1.34 32.39
C THR A 203 -1.94 0.49 33.00
N SER A 204 -1.56 -0.41 33.91
CA SER A 204 -2.47 -1.32 34.62
C SER A 204 -2.67 -0.90 36.07
N TYR A 205 -3.91 -1.00 36.55
CA TYR A 205 -4.30 -0.72 37.93
C TYR A 205 -4.47 -2.03 38.68
N ASN A 206 -3.74 -2.21 39.79
CA ASN A 206 -3.92 -3.37 40.67
C ASN A 206 -4.63 -2.94 41.96
N TYR A 207 -5.79 -3.55 42.22
CA TYR A 207 -6.51 -3.39 43.49
C TYR A 207 -6.12 -4.49 44.46
N TYR A 208 -5.60 -4.11 45.63
CA TYR A 208 -5.57 -4.97 46.80
C TYR A 208 -6.70 -4.55 47.73
N GLN A 209 -7.49 -5.51 48.20
CA GLN A 209 -8.73 -5.34 48.99
C GLN A 209 -8.54 -4.55 50.30
N TYR A 210 -7.30 -4.23 50.69
CA TYR A 210 -6.93 -3.54 51.94
C TYR A 210 -5.73 -2.55 51.83
N SER A 211 -5.29 -2.16 50.62
CA SER A 211 -4.13 -1.26 50.47
C SER A 211 -4.28 -0.27 49.32
N SER A 212 -3.56 0.86 49.42
CA SER A 212 -3.48 1.92 48.41
C SER A 212 -3.26 1.37 47.00
N SER A 213 -3.97 1.94 46.02
CA SER A 213 -3.82 1.60 44.61
C SER A 213 -2.42 1.95 44.11
N TYR A 214 -1.75 0.98 43.47
CA TYR A 214 -0.53 1.22 42.72
C TYR A 214 -0.82 1.08 41.22
N PHE A 215 -0.32 2.04 40.44
CA PHE A 215 -0.35 2.00 38.98
C PHE A 215 1.06 1.71 38.45
N GLY A 216 1.15 0.88 37.41
CA GLY A 216 2.40 0.58 36.72
C GLY A 216 2.20 0.62 35.22
N THR A 217 3.13 1.27 34.52
CA THR A 217 3.20 1.28 33.05
C THR A 217 4.07 0.12 32.60
N TYR A 218 3.53 -0.72 31.73
CA TYR A 218 4.17 -1.95 31.28
C TYR A 218 4.26 -2.01 29.76
N ASP A 219 5.33 -2.63 29.26
CA ASP A 219 5.49 -2.88 27.83
C ASP A 219 4.42 -3.86 27.34
N LYS A 220 3.81 -3.53 26.20
CA LYS A 220 2.76 -4.31 25.55
C LYS A 220 3.19 -4.72 24.15
N LEU A 221 3.01 -6.00 23.84
CA LEU A 221 3.20 -6.58 22.51
C LEU A 221 1.92 -7.30 22.10
N LEU A 222 1.41 -6.99 20.92
CA LEU A 222 0.20 -7.54 20.36
C LEU A 222 0.50 -8.10 18.97
N MET A 223 0.10 -9.33 18.71
CA MET A 223 0.08 -9.88 17.36
C MET A 223 -1.26 -10.55 17.10
N GLY A 224 -1.82 -10.31 15.92
CA GLY A 224 -3.16 -10.74 15.57
C GLY A 224 -3.37 -10.90 14.08
N VAL A 225 -4.59 -11.30 13.73
CA VAL A 225 -5.08 -11.32 12.37
C VAL A 225 -6.42 -10.60 12.33
N THR A 226 -6.69 -9.88 11.24
CA THR A 226 -7.97 -9.20 11.03
C THR A 226 -8.47 -9.39 9.60
N ILE A 227 -9.77 -9.20 9.42
CA ILE A 227 -10.40 -9.05 8.12
C ILE A 227 -10.80 -7.59 7.97
N ASN A 228 -10.26 -6.93 6.96
CA ASN A 228 -10.44 -5.52 6.67
C ASN A 228 -11.55 -5.39 5.63
N ASN A 229 -12.53 -4.55 5.92
CA ASN A 229 -13.55 -4.08 5.01
C ASN A 229 -13.24 -2.63 4.68
N SER A 230 -13.22 -2.28 3.39
CA SER A 230 -12.89 -0.92 2.97
C SER A 230 -13.81 -0.44 1.86
N LEU A 231 -14.27 0.80 2.02
CA LEU A 231 -14.93 1.56 0.96
C LEU A 231 -13.95 2.62 0.49
N ASN A 232 -13.62 2.59 -0.79
CA ASN A 232 -12.57 3.40 -1.40
C ASN A 232 -13.18 4.26 -2.50
N ILE A 233 -12.98 5.57 -2.45
CA ILE A 233 -13.52 6.54 -3.38
C ILE A 233 -12.37 7.30 -4.05
N ASN A 234 -12.36 7.37 -5.38
CA ASN A 234 -11.42 8.17 -6.16
C ASN A 234 -12.21 9.23 -6.95
N PRO A 235 -12.49 10.42 -6.38
CA PRO A 235 -13.24 11.46 -7.07
C PRO A 235 -12.53 11.94 -8.35
N THR A 236 -11.20 12.00 -8.30
CA THR A 236 -10.32 12.35 -9.44
C THR A 236 -9.33 11.23 -9.71
N LYS A 237 -8.48 11.39 -10.75
CA LYS A 237 -7.45 10.39 -11.08
C LYS A 237 -6.41 10.22 -9.97
N HIS A 238 -6.09 11.31 -9.27
CA HIS A 238 -5.02 11.33 -8.28
C HIS A 238 -5.50 11.47 -6.84
N PHE A 239 -6.76 11.85 -6.62
CA PHE A 239 -7.28 12.00 -5.26
C PHE A 239 -7.99 10.72 -4.80
N TYR A 240 -7.58 10.23 -3.64
CA TYR A 240 -8.13 9.04 -2.98
C TYR A 240 -8.74 9.42 -1.64
N MET A 241 -9.89 8.81 -1.34
CA MET A 241 -10.50 8.80 -0.02
C MET A 241 -10.88 7.36 0.31
N GLY A 242 -10.81 6.98 1.59
CA GLY A 242 -11.17 5.64 2.01
C GLY A 242 -11.70 5.60 3.42
N VAL A 243 -12.63 4.70 3.67
CA VAL A 243 -13.02 4.29 5.03
C VAL A 243 -12.65 2.82 5.16
N GLU A 244 -11.94 2.46 6.22
CA GLU A 244 -11.52 1.09 6.50
C GLU A 244 -11.94 0.68 7.90
N MET A 245 -12.54 -0.51 8.03
CA MET A 245 -12.91 -1.16 9.28
C MET A 245 -12.30 -2.55 9.29
N ALA A 246 -11.57 -2.91 10.35
CA ALA A 246 -10.97 -4.23 10.50
C ALA A 246 -11.44 -4.87 11.80
N PHE A 247 -11.77 -6.15 11.74
CA PHE A 247 -12.16 -6.94 12.91
C PHE A 247 -11.35 -8.24 12.93
N GLY A 248 -10.99 -8.70 14.13
CA GLY A 248 -10.26 -9.94 14.26
C GLY A 248 -9.93 -10.26 15.71
N PHE A 249 -8.84 -11.00 15.89
CA PHE A 249 -8.43 -11.47 17.20
C PHE A 249 -6.91 -11.53 17.33
N THR A 250 -6.43 -11.41 18.56
CA THR A 250 -5.02 -11.59 18.91
C THR A 250 -4.71 -13.08 19.06
N TYR A 251 -3.50 -13.46 18.68
CA TYR A 251 -2.92 -14.77 19.02
C TYR A 251 -1.75 -14.63 20.00
N VAL A 252 -1.07 -13.47 20.01
CA VAL A 252 -0.12 -13.07 21.05
C VAL A 252 -0.61 -11.75 21.63
N ASN A 253 -0.76 -11.70 22.94
CA ASN A 253 -1.04 -10.48 23.68
C ASN A 253 -0.24 -10.54 24.98
N MET A 254 0.87 -9.82 25.04
CA MET A 254 1.80 -9.86 26.17
C MET A 254 1.83 -8.49 26.82
N LEU A 255 1.63 -8.47 28.14
CA LEU A 255 1.80 -7.31 28.99
C LEU A 255 2.87 -7.64 30.03
N ASN A 256 3.98 -6.89 30.04
CA ASN A 256 5.13 -7.18 30.90
C ASN A 256 5.59 -8.66 30.83
N GLN A 257 5.64 -9.22 29.63
CA GLN A 257 5.98 -10.64 29.37
C GLN A 257 4.96 -11.67 29.88
N VAL A 258 3.82 -11.23 30.45
CA VAL A 258 2.72 -12.11 30.85
C VAL A 258 1.68 -12.15 29.74
N ASN A 259 1.33 -13.37 29.31
CA ASN A 259 0.31 -13.60 28.30
C ASN A 259 -1.08 -13.25 28.87
N GLN A 260 -1.77 -12.32 28.21
CA GLN A 260 -3.12 -11.85 28.54
C GLN A 260 -4.23 -12.67 27.86
N GLY A 261 -3.88 -13.67 27.05
CA GLY A 261 -4.82 -14.50 26.31
C GLY A 261 -5.27 -13.87 24.98
N MET A 262 -6.27 -14.50 24.36
CA MET A 262 -6.87 -14.00 23.12
C MET A 262 -7.85 -12.87 23.42
N GLY A 263 -7.79 -11.80 22.62
CA GLY A 263 -8.69 -10.66 22.67
C GLY A 263 -9.19 -10.28 21.29
N GLY A 264 -10.29 -9.53 21.23
CA GLY A 264 -10.80 -8.97 19.97
C GLY A 264 -9.95 -7.80 19.50
N ILE A 265 -9.79 -7.67 18.18
CA ILE A 265 -9.16 -6.51 17.54
C ILE A 265 -10.24 -5.79 16.73
N SER A 266 -10.32 -4.48 16.89
CA SER A 266 -11.18 -3.62 16.08
C SER A 266 -10.43 -2.35 15.70
N GLN A 267 -10.35 -2.07 14.41
CA GLN A 267 -9.68 -0.88 13.89
C GLN A 267 -10.60 -0.15 12.92
N PHE A 268 -10.55 1.18 12.95
CA PHE A 268 -11.27 2.06 12.05
C PHE A 268 -10.33 3.15 11.55
N SER A 269 -10.39 3.52 10.29
CA SER A 269 -9.64 4.68 9.79
C SER A 269 -10.37 5.38 8.64
N PHE A 270 -10.30 6.71 8.65
CA PHE A 270 -10.67 7.55 7.53
C PHE A 270 -9.40 8.04 6.84
N LYS A 271 -9.23 7.70 5.56
CA LYS A 271 -8.01 7.90 4.78
C LYS A 271 -8.22 8.94 3.70
N LEU A 272 -7.25 9.83 3.54
CA LEU A 272 -7.12 10.76 2.42
C LEU A 272 -5.77 10.51 1.76
N GLY A 273 -5.71 10.45 0.43
CA GLY A 273 -4.48 10.04 -0.24
C GLY A 273 -4.33 10.48 -1.67
N TYR A 274 -3.16 10.15 -2.19
CA TYR A 274 -2.75 10.38 -3.56
C TYR A 274 -2.59 9.05 -4.31
N ARG A 275 -3.22 8.95 -5.48
CA ARG A 275 -3.15 7.81 -6.38
C ARG A 275 -2.23 8.14 -7.56
N LEU A 276 -1.25 7.27 -7.81
CA LEU A 276 -0.34 7.29 -8.96
C LEU A 276 -0.85 6.36 -10.08
#